data_AF-A0A940B9W5-F1
#
_entry.id   AF-A0A940B9W5-F1
#
_cell.length_a   1.000
_cell.length_b   1.000
_cell.length_c   1.000
_cell.angle_alpha   90.00
_cell.angle_beta   90.00
_cell.angle_gamma   90.00
#
_symmetry.space_group_name_H-M   'P 1'
#
loop_
_entity.id
_entity.type
_entity.pdbx_description
1 polymer ?
#
loop_
_entity_poly.entity_id
_entity_poly.type
_entity_poly.pdbx_seq_one_letter_code
_entity_poly.pdbx_strand_id
1 'polypeptide(L)'
;RLLQNVYRDCNRLLDRWANVHNVKDCPLKSMELMGQMVALRNERFLGASQIEQIASQSKAPDIEHEVLFLQEMLSMSRNFPPQLFDGMEGRMKVIDAVQEAVDQAIEREDAYLASLEGEE
;
A
#
# COMPACT_ATOMS: atom_id res chain seq x y z
N ARG A 1 10.56 -9.30 18.40
CA ARG A 1 9.51 -8.35 18.82
C ARG A 1 9.17 -7.33 17.74
N LEU A 2 10.11 -6.52 17.23
CA LEU A 2 9.86 -5.54 16.17
C LEU A 2 9.26 -6.17 14.89
N LEU A 3 10.01 -7.08 14.25
CA LEU A 3 9.57 -7.76 13.02
C LEU A 3 8.31 -8.60 13.20
N GLN A 4 8.03 -9.10 14.41
CA GLN A 4 6.78 -9.81 14.70
C GLN A 4 5.57 -8.87 14.68
N ASN A 5 5.72 -7.64 15.16
CA ASN A 5 4.65 -6.63 15.08
C ASN A 5 4.43 -6.22 13.62
N VAL A 6 5.51 -5.95 12.88
CA VAL A 6 5.44 -5.60 11.45
C VAL A 6 4.76 -6.73 10.66
N TYR A 7 5.16 -7.98 10.88
CA TYR A 7 4.51 -9.14 10.26
C TYR A 7 3.02 -9.22 10.59
N ARG A 8 2.63 -9.00 11.85
CA ARG A 8 1.22 -8.99 12.25
C ARG A 8 0.43 -7.89 11.54
N ASP A 9 1.02 -6.71 11.37
CA ASP A 9 0.37 -5.60 10.69
C ASP A 9 0.22 -5.88 9.17
N CYS A 10 1.23 -6.49 8.53
CA CYS A 10 1.12 -7.00 7.17
C CYS A 10 0.03 -8.08 7.04
N ASN A 11 -0.05 -9.00 8.02
CA ASN A 11 -1.08 -10.03 8.02
C ASN A 11 -2.48 -9.43 8.17
N ARG A 12 -2.64 -8.44 9.07
CA ARG A 12 -3.91 -7.73 9.26
C ARG A 12 -4.35 -7.03 7.98
N LEU A 13 -3.44 -6.41 7.23
CA LEU A 13 -3.75 -5.79 5.93
C LEU A 13 -4.31 -6.83 4.96
N LEU A 14 -3.61 -7.95 4.77
CA LEU A 14 -4.02 -9.00 3.83
C LEU A 14 -5.30 -9.74 4.29
N ASP A 15 -5.49 -9.91 5.60
CA ASP A 15 -6.74 -10.43 6.16
C ASP A 15 -7.91 -9.50 5.85
N ARG A 16 -7.74 -8.18 5.96
CA ARG A 16 -8.77 -7.20 5.58
C ARG A 16 -9.01 -7.19 4.08
N TRP A 17 -7.95 -7.31 3.29
CA TRP A 17 -8.06 -7.43 1.83
C TRP A 17 -8.97 -8.60 1.41
N ALA A 18 -8.77 -9.77 2.02
CA ALA A 18 -9.57 -10.94 1.72
C ALA A 18 -11.00 -10.89 2.29
N ASN A 19 -11.18 -10.34 3.50
CA ASN A 19 -12.44 -10.50 4.25
C ASN A 19 -13.32 -9.25 4.32
N VAL A 20 -12.74 -8.05 4.19
CA VAL A 20 -13.47 -6.78 4.19
C VAL A 20 -13.68 -6.30 2.76
N HIS A 21 -12.62 -6.34 1.96
CA HIS A 21 -12.64 -5.91 0.55
C HIS A 21 -12.99 -7.06 -0.41
N ASN A 22 -13.21 -8.28 0.11
CA ASN A 22 -13.62 -9.47 -0.64
C ASN A 22 -12.71 -9.85 -1.83
N VAL A 23 -11.43 -9.46 -1.81
CA VAL A 23 -10.44 -9.82 -2.83
C VAL A 23 -9.65 -11.04 -2.37
N LYS A 24 -10.13 -12.23 -2.75
CA LYS A 24 -9.59 -13.52 -2.28
C LYS A 24 -8.36 -14.00 -3.06
N ASP A 25 -8.23 -13.59 -4.31
CA ASP A 25 -7.17 -14.06 -5.22
C ASP A 25 -5.90 -13.19 -5.17
N CYS A 26 -5.49 -12.82 -3.95
CA CYS A 26 -4.28 -12.05 -3.71
C CYS A 26 -3.05 -12.99 -3.59
N PRO A 27 -2.09 -12.94 -4.54
CA PRO A 27 -0.90 -13.77 -4.50
C PRO A 27 0.06 -13.35 -3.37
N LEU A 28 0.09 -12.06 -3.05
CA LEU A 28 0.99 -11.46 -2.07
C LEU A 28 0.78 -12.07 -0.67
N LYS A 29 1.87 -12.54 -0.06
CA LYS A 29 1.87 -13.07 1.32
C LYS A 29 2.46 -12.08 2.32
N SER A 30 2.08 -12.21 3.58
CA SER A 30 2.46 -11.25 4.64
C SER A 30 3.98 -11.15 4.83
N MET A 31 4.71 -12.26 4.64
CA MET A 31 6.18 -12.26 4.67
C MET A 31 6.80 -11.52 3.48
N GLU A 32 6.21 -11.65 2.29
CA GLU A 32 6.67 -10.98 1.07
C GLU A 32 6.40 -9.48 1.16
N LEU A 33 5.20 -9.10 1.61
CA LEU A 33 4.86 -7.71 1.88
C LEU A 33 5.79 -7.09 2.92
N MET A 34 6.03 -7.77 4.04
CA MET A 34 6.99 -7.30 5.04
C MET A 34 8.39 -7.11 4.45
N GLY A 35 8.87 -8.08 3.65
CA GLY A 35 10.17 -7.99 2.99
C GLY A 35 10.27 -6.78 2.05
N GLN A 36 9.24 -6.54 1.25
CA GLN A 36 9.16 -5.39 0.35
C GLN A 36 9.11 -4.06 1.11
N MET A 37 8.31 -3.96 2.17
CA MET A 37 8.28 -2.77 3.03
C MET A 37 9.65 -2.50 3.66
N VAL A 38 10.34 -3.53 4.16
CA VAL A 38 11.69 -3.38 4.72
C VAL A 38 12.69 -2.95 3.64
N ALA A 39 12.53 -3.43 2.39
CA ALA A 39 13.42 -3.09 1.30
C ALA A 39 13.38 -1.59 0.93
N LEU A 40 12.24 -0.91 1.16
CA LEU A 40 12.08 0.53 0.87
C LEU A 40 13.13 1.41 1.57
N ARG A 41 13.70 0.98 2.70
CA ARG A 41 14.76 1.74 3.40
C ARG A 41 16.05 1.86 2.58
N ASN A 42 16.26 0.97 1.60
CA ASN A 42 17.45 0.94 0.76
C ASN A 42 17.24 1.72 -0.55
N GLU A 43 16.03 2.22 -0.80
CA GLU A 43 15.73 2.98 -2.02
C GLU A 43 16.37 4.36 -1.96
N ARG A 44 17.14 4.70 -3.00
CA ARG A 44 17.79 6.01 -3.11
C ARG A 44 16.77 7.13 -3.32
N PHE A 45 15.71 6.82 -4.06
CA PHE A 45 14.59 7.70 -4.36
C PHE A 45 13.31 6.93 -4.09
N LEU A 46 12.58 7.36 -3.08
CA LEU A 46 11.33 6.73 -2.68
C LEU A 46 10.17 7.68 -3.01
N GLY A 47 9.27 7.23 -3.88
CA GLY A 47 8.05 7.93 -4.25
C GLY A 47 6.94 6.94 -4.62
N ALA A 48 5.84 7.44 -5.17
CA ALA A 48 4.65 6.63 -5.49
C ALA A 48 4.97 5.36 -6.31
N SER A 49 5.85 5.45 -7.31
CA SER A 49 6.13 4.32 -8.21
C SER A 49 6.63 3.06 -7.50
N GLN A 50 7.45 3.17 -6.45
CA GLN A 50 7.88 2.01 -5.67
C GLN A 50 6.71 1.38 -4.90
N ILE A 51 5.79 2.21 -4.41
CA ILE A 51 4.59 1.75 -3.68
C ILE A 51 3.62 1.07 -4.64
N GLU A 52 3.40 1.64 -5.82
CA GLU A 52 2.55 1.06 -6.87
C GLU A 52 3.06 -0.32 -7.32
N GLN A 53 4.37 -0.52 -7.42
CA GLN A 53 4.95 -1.84 -7.73
C GLN A 53 4.59 -2.90 -6.67
N ILE A 54 4.59 -2.52 -5.39
CA ILE A 54 4.14 -3.42 -4.31
C ILE A 54 2.62 -3.64 -4.41
N ALA A 55 1.86 -2.56 -4.56
CA ALA A 55 0.40 -2.60 -4.62
C ALA A 55 -0.14 -3.41 -5.81
N SER A 56 0.55 -3.40 -6.95
CA SER A 56 0.18 -4.19 -8.14
C SER A 56 0.07 -5.69 -7.87
N GLN A 57 0.80 -6.20 -6.87
CA GLN A 57 0.77 -7.61 -6.46
C GLN A 57 -0.50 -7.98 -5.67
N SER A 58 -1.30 -6.99 -5.24
CA SER A 58 -2.59 -7.23 -4.61
C SER A 58 -3.64 -7.82 -5.55
N LYS A 59 -3.43 -7.64 -6.87
CA LYS A 59 -4.40 -7.93 -7.94
C LYS A 59 -5.77 -7.30 -7.66
N ALA A 60 -5.78 -6.01 -7.34
CA ALA A 60 -7.03 -5.23 -7.28
C ALA A 60 -7.85 -5.46 -8.57
N PRO A 61 -9.13 -5.85 -8.45
CA PRO A 61 -9.98 -6.17 -9.60
C PRO A 61 -10.39 -4.93 -10.42
N ASP A 62 -10.41 -3.77 -9.79
CA ASP A 62 -10.79 -2.48 -10.37
C ASP A 62 -10.06 -1.35 -9.63
N ILE A 63 -10.31 -0.12 -10.11
CA ILE A 63 -9.63 1.07 -9.63
C ILE A 63 -10.04 1.47 -8.20
N GLU A 64 -11.30 1.24 -7.81
CA GLU A 64 -11.77 1.50 -6.45
C GLU A 64 -11.01 0.61 -5.46
N HIS A 65 -10.86 -0.67 -5.79
CA HIS A 65 -10.09 -1.61 -4.98
C HIS A 65 -8.61 -1.25 -4.92
N GLU A 66 -8.02 -0.70 -5.97
CA GLU A 66 -6.64 -0.22 -5.95
C GLU A 66 -6.46 0.90 -4.90
N VAL A 67 -7.37 1.87 -4.88
CA VAL A 67 -7.43 2.94 -3.87
C VAL A 67 -7.56 2.34 -2.48
N LEU A 68 -8.48 1.40 -2.27
CA LEU A 68 -8.69 0.73 -0.98
C LEU A 68 -7.44 -0.01 -0.49
N PHE A 69 -6.71 -0.69 -1.38
CA PHE A 69 -5.47 -1.39 -1.01
C PHE A 69 -4.39 -0.40 -0.57
N LEU A 70 -4.20 0.68 -1.31
CA LEU A 70 -3.22 1.73 -0.99
C LEU A 70 -3.57 2.44 0.33
N GLN A 71 -4.84 2.65 0.62
CA GLN A 71 -5.30 3.20 1.90
C GLN A 71 -5.02 2.24 3.07
N GLU A 72 -5.19 0.94 2.90
CA GLU A 72 -4.78 -0.06 3.91
C GLU A 72 -3.26 -0.06 4.09
N MET A 73 -2.47 0.05 3.00
CA MET A 73 -1.02 0.18 3.07
C MET A 73 -0.58 1.44 3.81
N LEU A 74 -1.28 2.57 3.62
CA LEU A 74 -1.03 3.81 4.35
C LEU A 74 -1.28 3.63 5.85
N SER A 75 -2.41 3.02 6.19
CA SER A 75 -2.77 2.70 7.59
C SER A 75 -1.71 1.79 8.24
N MET A 76 -1.28 0.74 7.53
CA MET A 76 -0.21 -0.15 7.98
C MET A 76 1.11 0.60 8.18
N SER A 77 1.53 1.42 7.21
CA SER A 77 2.79 2.18 7.25
C SER A 77 2.85 3.19 8.40
N ARG A 78 1.70 3.79 8.76
CA ARG A 78 1.57 4.65 9.94
C ARG A 78 1.74 3.90 11.27
N ASN A 79 1.47 2.59 11.31
CA ASN A 79 1.69 1.78 12.51
C ASN A 79 3.13 1.28 12.65
N PHE A 80 3.93 1.38 11.59
CA PHE A 80 5.30 0.87 11.62
C PHE A 80 6.23 1.71 12.51
N PRO A 81 7.12 1.03 13.26
CA PRO A 81 8.08 1.67 14.13
C PRO A 81 9.20 2.34 13.30
N PRO A 82 9.69 3.53 13.69
CA PRO A 82 10.70 4.26 12.93
C PRO A 82 12.00 3.47 12.69
N GLN A 83 12.35 2.55 13.60
CA GLN A 83 13.53 1.69 13.48
C GLN A 83 13.49 0.76 12.26
N LEU A 84 12.32 0.57 11.63
CA LEU A 84 12.20 -0.17 10.38
C LEU A 84 12.82 0.58 9.20
N PHE A 85 12.87 1.92 9.29
CA PHE A 85 13.18 2.83 8.20
C PHE A 85 14.27 3.84 8.57
N ASP A 86 15.29 3.41 9.31
CA ASP A 86 16.43 4.27 9.69
C ASP A 86 16.05 5.53 10.50
N GLY A 87 14.92 5.48 11.20
CA GLY A 87 14.45 6.54 12.08
C GLY A 87 13.22 7.27 11.56
N MET A 88 12.93 8.43 12.16
CA MET A 88 11.72 9.19 11.86
C MET A 88 11.70 9.73 10.43
N GLU A 89 12.85 10.14 9.91
CA GLU A 89 12.96 10.70 8.56
C GLU A 89 12.64 9.65 7.50
N GLY A 90 13.24 8.46 7.55
CA GLY A 90 12.92 7.41 6.59
C GLY A 90 11.51 6.88 6.74
N ARG A 91 10.96 6.84 7.97
CA ARG A 91 9.53 6.54 8.17
C ARG A 91 8.64 7.57 7.50
N MET A 92 8.98 8.86 7.59
CA MET A 92 8.21 9.91 6.94
C MET A 92 8.28 9.77 5.42
N LYS A 93 9.46 9.54 4.84
CA LYS A 93 9.62 9.28 3.40
C LYS A 93 8.73 8.14 2.89
N VAL A 94 8.63 7.06 3.65
CA VAL A 94 7.74 5.94 3.30
C VAL A 94 6.28 6.35 3.38
N ILE A 95 5.87 7.05 4.43
CA ILE A 95 4.48 7.53 4.56
C ILE A 95 4.14 8.49 3.43
N ASP A 96 5.01 9.45 3.12
CA ASP A 96 4.83 10.43 2.05
C ASP A 96 4.69 9.73 0.69
N ALA A 97 5.54 8.75 0.38
CA ALA A 97 5.46 7.98 -0.86
C ALA A 97 4.17 7.16 -0.97
N VAL A 98 3.69 6.60 0.15
CA VAL A 98 2.41 5.86 0.17
C VAL A 98 1.22 6.82 0.04
N GLN A 99 1.29 8.02 0.64
CA GLN A 99 0.28 9.06 0.45
C GLN A 99 0.22 9.51 -1.01
N GLU A 100 1.37 9.79 -1.61
CA GLU A 100 1.46 10.15 -3.03
C GLU A 100 0.83 9.08 -3.93
N ALA A 101 1.06 7.79 -3.64
CA ALA A 101 0.43 6.70 -4.38
C ALA A 101 -1.10 6.64 -4.19
N VAL A 102 -1.59 6.88 -2.97
CA VAL A 102 -3.04 6.97 -2.69
C VAL A 102 -3.65 8.12 -3.48
N ASP A 103 -3.03 9.30 -3.45
CA ASP A 103 -3.52 10.49 -4.13
C ASP A 103 -3.58 10.28 -5.65
N GLN A 104 -2.53 9.69 -6.23
CA GLN A 104 -2.51 9.33 -7.66
C GLN A 104 -3.59 8.30 -8.03
N ALA A 105 -3.84 7.31 -7.17
CA ALA A 105 -4.90 6.33 -7.43
C ALA A 105 -6.30 6.96 -7.39
N ILE A 106 -6.55 7.89 -6.45
CA ILE A 106 -7.79 8.66 -6.37
C ILE A 106 -7.96 9.54 -7.61
N GLU A 107 -6.91 10.24 -8.06
CA GLU A 107 -6.98 11.03 -9.30
C GLU A 107 -7.33 10.18 -10.52
N ARG A 108 -6.80 8.94 -10.60
CA ARG A 108 -7.15 8.01 -11.67
C ARG A 108 -8.60 7.51 -11.54
N GLU A 109 -9.07 7.24 -10.33
CA GLU A 109 -10.46 6.84 -10.04
C GLU A 109 -11.43 7.95 -10.46
N ASP A 110 -11.18 9.18 -10.03
CA ASP A 110 -11.98 10.36 -10.37
C ASP A 110 -12.04 10.57 -11.90
N ALA A 111 -10.91 10.45 -12.60
CA ALA A 111 -10.85 10.57 -14.05
C ALA A 111 -11.63 9.45 -14.76
N TYR A 112 -11.58 8.23 -14.23
CA TYR A 112 -12.36 7.10 -14.75
C TYR A 112 -13.86 7.33 -14.58
N LEU A 113 -14.31 7.74 -13.40
CA LEU A 113 -15.72 8.04 -13.12
C LEU A 113 -16.24 9.18 -14.01
N ALA A 114 -15.47 10.26 -14.16
CA ALA A 114 -15.82 11.36 -15.04
C ALA A 114 -15.95 10.92 -16.51
N SER A 115 -15.17 9.93 -16.95
CA SER A 115 -15.28 9.39 -18.32
C SER A 115 -16.58 8.60 -18.55
N LEU A 116 -17.09 7.92 -17.51
CA LEU A 116 -18.36 7.18 -17.57
C LEU A 116 -19.55 8.14 -17.62
N GLU A 117 -19.50 9.24 -16.89
CA GLU A 117 -20.55 10.28 -16.88
C GLU A 117 -20.65 11.04 -18.21
N GLY A 118 -19.55 11.13 -18.97
CA GLY A 118 -19.51 11.80 -20.28
C GLY A 118 -20.07 10.98 -21.45
N GLU A 119 -20.46 9.72 -21.24
CA GLU A 119 -21.01 8.82 -22.25
C GLU A 119 -22.56 8.72 -22.23
N GLU A 120 -23.24 9.47 -21.34
CA GLU A 120 -24.71 9.66 -21.32
C GLU A 120 -25.20 10.79 -22.25
#